data_AF-A0A944E3V6-F1
#
_entry.id   AF-A0A944E3V6-F1
#
_cell.length_a   1.000
_cell.length_b   1.000
_cell.length_c   1.000
_cell.angle_alpha   90.00
_cell.angle_beta   90.00
_cell.angle_gamma   90.00
#
_symmetry.space_group_name_H-M   'P 1'
#
loop_
_entity.id
_entity.type
_entity.pdbx_description
1 polymer ?
#
loop_
_entity_poly.entity_id
_entity_poly.type
_entity_poly.pdbx_seq_one_letter_code
_entity_poly.pdbx_strand_id
1 'polypeptide(L)'
;MRAKTDWLGPAFTYGAVARLGSRVSVLAMGTNLADTLRLNLTPTDSPGTFNFSWTDGKARRDFRSTTRQARTVDGPADLCSVLGRSVLLRPATTSDGRLVIDRVLVGAGELLDPLPPVHQQDTVLRGDWPLQARAERALWRDANALYAAFAPRTDKGTDLYSRLLNLDRRVDLWAVGLIARQRDVTAWISDTFPFAPAHELRLRTASSQALECAEATAKAVRSAASVARDTLYPRARPEERTRLLQRLHPGAQLWARFETPFHTLLDDIAAGTAPDKALAAYATAVTEAARHALAERLRALPQTGAGLEATVRAQGRLDRELGKHTPLLPSPEERTATS
;
A
#
# COMPACT_ATOMS: atom_id res chain seq x y z
N MET A 1 16.41 -9.95 -28.89
CA MET A 1 17.18 -8.98 -29.69
C MET A 1 16.66 -7.58 -29.35
N ARG A 2 17.42 -6.74 -28.63
CA ARG A 2 17.03 -5.34 -28.42
C ARG A 2 17.23 -4.60 -29.75
N ALA A 3 16.22 -3.88 -30.24
CA ALA A 3 16.38 -3.05 -31.43
C ALA A 3 17.51 -2.04 -31.17
N LYS A 4 18.44 -1.90 -32.13
CA LYS A 4 19.46 -0.85 -32.07
C LYS A 4 18.76 0.50 -32.11
N THR A 5 19.05 1.35 -31.13
CA THR A 5 18.47 2.70 -30.93
C THR A 5 18.54 3.58 -32.16
N ASP A 6 19.51 3.32 -33.03
CA ASP A 6 19.86 4.17 -34.17
C ASP A 6 18.82 4.11 -35.30
N TRP A 7 17.97 3.08 -35.34
CA TRP A 7 16.94 2.91 -36.39
C TRP A 7 15.57 3.45 -36.03
N LEU A 8 15.27 3.58 -34.74
CA LEU A 8 13.93 3.96 -34.23
C LEU A 8 13.87 5.42 -33.73
N GLY A 9 15.00 6.13 -33.74
CA GLY A 9 15.11 7.51 -33.32
C GLY A 9 14.98 7.74 -31.80
N PRO A 10 15.44 8.89 -31.28
CA PRO A 10 15.40 9.21 -29.85
C PRO A 10 13.97 9.36 -29.29
N ALA A 11 12.97 9.63 -30.14
CA ALA A 11 11.58 9.79 -29.73
C ALA A 11 10.92 8.46 -29.26
N PHE A 12 11.39 7.32 -29.77
CA PHE A 12 10.83 6.01 -29.43
C PHE A 12 11.22 5.55 -28.01
N THR A 13 12.36 6.01 -27.48
CA THR A 13 12.95 5.53 -26.21
C THR A 13 12.60 6.36 -24.97
N TYR A 14 11.73 7.38 -25.09
CA TYR A 14 11.29 8.16 -23.93
C TYR A 14 10.48 7.27 -22.97
N GLY A 15 11.10 6.89 -21.85
CA GLY A 15 10.42 6.22 -20.74
C GLY A 15 9.60 7.23 -19.93
N ALA A 16 8.32 7.39 -20.23
CA ALA A 16 7.39 8.11 -19.35
C ALA A 16 6.78 7.13 -18.35
N VAL A 17 6.80 7.34 -17.05
CA VAL A 17 6.07 6.44 -16.12
C VAL A 17 4.58 6.52 -16.47
N ALA A 18 3.92 5.37 -16.69
CA ALA A 18 2.49 5.36 -16.98
C ALA A 18 1.71 5.99 -15.80
N ARG A 19 0.60 6.67 -16.07
CA ARG A 19 -0.19 7.45 -15.08
C ARG A 19 -0.41 6.74 -13.75
N LEU A 20 -0.72 5.45 -13.77
CA LEU A 20 -1.04 4.64 -12.60
C LEU A 20 0.20 4.00 -11.93
N GLY A 21 1.39 4.13 -12.54
CA GLY A 21 2.60 3.49 -12.06
C GLY A 21 3.33 4.23 -10.93
N SER A 22 2.87 5.43 -10.55
CA SER A 22 3.56 6.32 -9.60
C SER A 22 2.89 6.44 -8.24
N ARG A 23 1.72 5.84 -8.03
CA ARG A 23 0.96 5.91 -6.78
C ARG A 23 0.17 4.62 -6.54
N VAL A 24 -0.37 4.51 -5.33
CA VAL A 24 -1.43 3.57 -5.00
C VAL A 24 -2.76 4.13 -5.55
N SER A 25 -3.51 3.27 -6.23
CA SER A 25 -4.87 3.51 -6.67
C SER A 25 -5.84 2.72 -5.81
N VAL A 26 -7.04 3.28 -5.60
CA VAL A 26 -8.07 2.68 -4.75
C VAL A 26 -9.35 2.52 -5.55
N LEU A 27 -9.97 1.35 -5.44
CA LEU A 27 -11.27 1.06 -6.02
C LEU A 27 -12.23 0.65 -4.91
N ALA A 28 -13.45 1.17 -4.94
CA ALA A 28 -14.52 0.71 -4.07
C ALA A 28 -15.17 -0.55 -4.64
N MET A 29 -15.14 -1.65 -3.89
CA MET A 29 -15.70 -2.94 -4.28
C MET A 29 -17.13 -3.05 -3.78
N GLY A 30 -18.04 -3.27 -4.72
CA GLY A 30 -19.44 -3.57 -4.46
C GLY A 30 -19.70 -5.06 -4.28
N THR A 31 -20.98 -5.40 -4.08
CA THR A 31 -21.42 -6.80 -3.94
C THR A 31 -21.34 -7.60 -5.24
N ASN A 32 -21.25 -6.90 -6.38
CA ASN A 32 -21.11 -7.47 -7.71
C ASN A 32 -20.38 -6.47 -8.62
N LEU A 33 -20.02 -6.90 -9.83
CA LEU A 33 -19.29 -6.07 -10.78
C LEU A 33 -20.04 -4.78 -11.17
N ALA A 34 -21.36 -4.86 -11.40
CA ALA A 34 -22.14 -3.69 -11.80
C ALA A 34 -22.19 -2.64 -10.68
N ASP A 35 -22.23 -3.08 -9.43
CA ASP A 35 -22.13 -2.25 -8.24
C ASP A 35 -20.73 -1.61 -8.10
N THR A 36 -19.67 -2.42 -8.20
CA THR A 36 -18.27 -1.93 -8.25
C THR A 36 -18.08 -0.87 -9.33
N LEU A 37 -18.61 -1.09 -10.54
CA LEU A 37 -18.52 -0.09 -11.61
C LEU A 37 -19.21 1.21 -11.21
N ARG A 38 -20.46 1.16 -10.71
CA ARG A 38 -21.21 2.36 -10.29
C ARG A 38 -20.51 3.14 -9.17
N LEU A 39 -19.93 2.46 -8.18
CA LEU A 39 -19.20 3.10 -7.09
C LEU A 39 -17.97 3.89 -7.60
N ASN A 40 -17.30 3.39 -8.64
CA ASN A 40 -16.08 4.00 -9.17
C ASN A 40 -16.31 4.89 -10.41
N LEU A 41 -17.55 5.07 -10.86
CA LEU A 41 -17.87 6.03 -11.92
C LEU A 41 -17.74 7.46 -11.39
N THR A 42 -16.87 8.25 -12.01
CA THR A 42 -16.73 9.68 -11.74
C THR A 42 -17.99 10.41 -12.20
N PRO A 43 -18.74 11.07 -11.32
CA PRO A 43 -19.87 11.89 -11.74
C PRO A 43 -19.37 13.06 -12.60
N THR A 44 -19.98 13.26 -13.77
CA THR A 44 -19.64 14.36 -14.66
C THR A 44 -20.78 14.60 -15.66
N ASP A 45 -21.05 15.86 -15.97
CA ASP A 45 -21.91 16.26 -17.10
C ASP A 45 -21.11 16.38 -18.40
N SER A 46 -19.78 16.40 -18.29
CA SER A 46 -18.82 16.53 -19.38
C SER A 46 -17.87 15.32 -19.37
N PRO A 47 -18.25 14.18 -19.98
CA PRO A 47 -17.45 12.96 -19.94
C PRO A 47 -16.12 13.07 -20.70
N GLY A 48 -15.98 14.05 -21.59
CA GLY A 48 -14.85 14.18 -22.51
C GLY A 48 -14.90 13.13 -23.62
N THR A 49 -13.78 12.96 -24.31
CA THR A 49 -13.72 12.13 -25.52
C THR A 49 -12.97 10.83 -25.26
N PHE A 50 -13.63 9.68 -25.47
CA PHE A 50 -12.97 8.38 -25.39
C PHE A 50 -11.83 8.29 -26.42
N ASN A 51 -10.64 7.89 -25.97
CA ASN A 51 -9.43 7.86 -26.77
C ASN A 51 -9.14 6.43 -27.25
N PHE A 52 -9.47 6.12 -28.51
CA PHE A 52 -9.35 4.79 -29.12
C PHE A 52 -8.57 4.82 -30.44
N SER A 53 -8.05 3.68 -30.89
CA SER A 53 -7.06 3.61 -31.98
C SER A 53 -7.57 3.04 -33.32
N TRP A 54 -8.84 2.63 -33.43
CA TRP A 54 -9.30 1.78 -34.54
C TRP A 54 -10.16 2.45 -35.64
N THR A 55 -10.65 3.68 -35.46
CA THR A 55 -11.40 4.41 -36.52
C THR A 55 -10.99 5.89 -36.60
N ASP A 56 -11.62 6.76 -35.81
CA ASP A 56 -11.54 8.23 -35.88
C ASP A 56 -11.09 8.85 -34.54
N GLY A 57 -10.14 8.19 -33.88
CA GLY A 57 -9.64 8.62 -32.58
C GLY A 57 -8.90 9.95 -32.61
N LYS A 58 -8.51 10.45 -31.43
CA LYS A 58 -7.72 11.67 -31.30
C LYS A 58 -6.44 11.64 -32.14
N ALA A 59 -6.07 12.81 -32.69
CA ALA A 59 -4.83 12.99 -33.43
C ALA A 59 -3.63 12.50 -32.61
N ARG A 60 -2.80 11.65 -33.23
CA ARG A 60 -1.71 10.96 -32.55
C ARG A 60 -0.43 11.75 -32.59
N ARG A 61 0.38 11.57 -31.54
CA ARG A 61 1.79 11.98 -31.56
C ARG A 61 2.47 11.33 -32.77
N ASP A 62 3.13 12.14 -33.59
CA ASP A 62 4.03 11.61 -34.59
C ASP A 62 5.35 11.13 -33.93
N PHE A 63 5.97 10.12 -34.53
CA PHE A 63 7.30 9.66 -34.09
C PHE A 63 8.43 10.48 -34.74
N ARG A 64 8.09 11.53 -35.49
CA ARG A 64 9.03 12.37 -36.24
C ARG A 64 9.50 13.58 -35.43
N SER A 65 8.66 14.06 -34.51
CA SER A 65 8.96 15.16 -33.61
C SER A 65 9.77 14.69 -32.39
N THR A 66 10.89 15.37 -32.15
CA THR A 66 11.75 15.16 -30.97
C THR A 66 11.22 15.88 -29.73
N THR A 67 10.27 16.81 -29.90
CA THR A 67 9.73 17.66 -28.83
C THR A 67 8.75 16.88 -27.95
N ARG A 68 8.91 17.01 -26.63
CA ARG A 68 7.95 16.46 -25.66
C ARG A 68 6.74 17.41 -25.59
N GLN A 69 5.63 17.01 -26.18
CA GLN A 69 4.38 17.73 -26.06
C GLN A 69 3.48 16.99 -25.06
N ALA A 70 3.27 17.59 -23.90
CA ALA A 70 2.25 17.18 -22.96
C ALA A 70 0.89 17.77 -23.39
N ARG A 71 -0.20 17.12 -22.97
CA ARG A 71 -1.56 17.61 -23.15
C ARG A 71 -2.37 17.48 -21.88
N THR A 72 -3.39 18.31 -21.74
CA THR A 72 -4.44 18.12 -20.76
C THR A 72 -5.43 17.04 -21.22
N VAL A 73 -6.14 16.45 -20.27
CA VAL A 73 -7.31 15.59 -20.55
C VAL A 73 -8.55 16.44 -20.68
N ASP A 74 -9.49 16.05 -21.55
CA ASP A 74 -10.77 16.77 -21.74
C ASP A 74 -11.93 16.19 -20.92
N GLY A 75 -11.68 15.14 -20.13
CA GLY A 75 -12.66 14.52 -19.24
C GLY A 75 -12.23 13.14 -18.75
N PRO A 76 -13.04 12.48 -17.89
CA PRO A 76 -12.74 11.16 -17.36
C PRO A 76 -12.70 10.05 -18.43
N ALA A 77 -13.50 10.15 -19.51
CA ALA A 77 -13.45 9.18 -20.61
C ALA A 77 -12.07 9.17 -21.27
N ASP A 78 -11.52 10.35 -21.57
CA ASP A 78 -10.15 10.51 -22.09
C ASP A 78 -9.13 10.01 -21.07
N LEU A 79 -9.23 10.46 -19.80
CA LEU A 79 -8.31 10.06 -18.73
C LEU A 79 -8.18 8.54 -18.56
N CYS A 80 -9.31 7.82 -18.62
CA CYS A 80 -9.35 6.36 -18.49
C CYS A 80 -8.91 5.62 -19.76
N SER A 81 -8.76 6.33 -20.88
CA SER A 81 -8.35 5.77 -22.18
C SER A 81 -7.06 6.37 -22.74
N VAL A 82 -6.31 7.12 -21.92
CA VAL A 82 -5.02 7.71 -22.33
C VAL A 82 -4.06 6.64 -22.82
N LEU A 83 -3.55 6.83 -24.03
CA LEU A 83 -2.59 5.92 -24.64
C LEU A 83 -1.16 6.37 -24.29
N GLY A 84 -0.77 6.19 -23.03
CA GLY A 84 0.57 6.56 -22.53
C GLY A 84 1.72 5.73 -23.13
N ARG A 85 1.40 4.72 -23.96
CA ARG A 85 2.32 3.91 -24.75
C ARG A 85 1.78 3.66 -26.13
N SER A 86 2.71 3.56 -27.08
CA SER A 86 2.44 3.07 -28.42
C SER A 86 2.87 1.61 -28.49
N VAL A 87 1.91 0.69 -28.59
CA VAL A 87 2.17 -0.75 -28.56
C VAL A 87 1.74 -1.36 -29.88
N LEU A 88 2.65 -2.02 -30.57
CA LEU A 88 2.38 -2.83 -31.75
C LEU A 88 2.65 -4.30 -31.42
N LEU A 89 1.62 -5.12 -31.54
CA LEU A 89 1.68 -6.57 -31.32
C LEU A 89 1.83 -7.26 -32.67
N ARG A 90 2.75 -8.22 -32.77
CA ARG A 90 2.83 -9.10 -33.95
C ARG A 90 2.13 -10.43 -33.63
N PRO A 91 0.98 -10.72 -34.27
CA PRO A 91 0.40 -12.05 -34.20
C PRO A 91 1.29 -13.05 -34.94
N ALA A 92 1.38 -14.27 -34.41
CA ALA A 92 2.03 -15.41 -35.01
C ALA A 92 1.21 -16.67 -34.72
N THR A 93 1.42 -17.72 -35.50
CA THR A 93 0.79 -19.02 -35.27
C THR A 93 1.87 -20.02 -34.87
N THR A 94 1.67 -20.74 -33.79
CA THR A 94 2.56 -21.81 -33.35
C THR A 94 2.47 -23.03 -34.25
N SER A 95 3.39 -23.98 -34.11
CA SER A 95 3.40 -25.24 -34.89
C SER A 95 2.15 -26.10 -34.68
N ASP A 96 1.47 -25.95 -33.55
CA ASP A 96 0.19 -26.60 -33.22
C ASP A 96 -1.04 -25.75 -33.59
N GLY A 97 -0.86 -24.66 -34.34
CA GLY A 97 -1.96 -23.86 -34.88
C GLY A 97 -2.54 -22.80 -33.94
N ARG A 98 -1.92 -22.51 -32.78
CA ARG A 98 -2.42 -21.52 -31.82
C ARG A 98 -1.95 -20.11 -32.19
N LEU A 99 -2.87 -19.15 -32.14
CA LEU A 99 -2.55 -17.73 -32.25
C LEU A 99 -1.79 -17.27 -31.00
N VAL A 100 -0.60 -16.73 -31.19
CA VAL A 100 0.25 -16.18 -30.14
C VAL A 100 0.76 -14.80 -30.53
N ILE A 101 1.25 -14.05 -29.55
CA ILE A 101 2.06 -12.85 -29.80
C ILE A 101 3.51 -13.22 -29.55
N ASP A 102 4.32 -13.26 -30.60
CA ASP A 102 5.73 -13.64 -30.49
C ASP A 102 6.69 -12.44 -30.49
N ARG A 103 6.19 -11.25 -30.85
CA ARG A 103 6.93 -9.99 -30.79
C ARG A 103 6.03 -8.84 -30.38
N VAL A 104 6.60 -7.95 -29.58
CA VAL A 104 5.97 -6.71 -29.15
C VAL A 104 6.95 -5.57 -29.40
N LEU A 105 6.47 -4.51 -30.02
CA LEU A 105 7.18 -3.24 -30.16
C LEU A 105 6.49 -2.21 -29.24
N VAL A 106 7.22 -1.68 -28.27
CA VAL A 106 6.71 -0.69 -27.31
C VAL A 106 7.49 0.61 -27.45
N GLY A 107 6.79 1.67 -27.83
CA GLY A 107 7.31 3.03 -27.92
C GLY A 107 6.65 3.98 -26.93
N ALA A 108 7.22 5.17 -26.80
CA ALA A 108 6.59 6.27 -26.07
C ALA A 108 5.21 6.59 -26.64
N GLY A 109 4.24 6.87 -25.77
CA GLY A 109 2.90 7.32 -26.14
C GLY A 109 2.67 8.77 -25.76
N GLU A 110 1.42 9.07 -25.43
CA GLU A 110 0.97 10.39 -24.96
C GLU A 110 1.59 10.74 -23.60
N LEU A 111 1.92 12.01 -23.41
CA LEU A 111 2.32 12.57 -22.13
C LEU A 111 1.19 13.49 -21.65
N LEU A 112 0.81 13.36 -20.39
CA LEU A 112 -0.19 14.24 -19.77
C LEU A 112 0.51 15.34 -18.98
N ASP A 113 -0.09 16.52 -18.97
CA ASP A 113 0.20 17.54 -17.96
C ASP A 113 -0.18 17.04 -16.56
N PRO A 114 0.38 17.63 -15.49
CA PRO A 114 -0.04 17.33 -14.12
C PRO A 114 -1.57 17.38 -13.97
N LEU A 115 -2.15 16.29 -13.48
CA LEU A 115 -3.60 16.15 -13.43
C LEU A 115 -4.22 17.11 -12.40
N PRO A 116 -5.21 17.93 -12.78
CA PRO A 116 -6.00 18.70 -11.83
C PRO A 116 -6.67 17.83 -10.76
N PRO A 117 -6.95 18.35 -9.55
CA PRO A 117 -7.57 17.59 -8.45
C PRO A 117 -8.88 16.89 -8.81
N VAL A 118 -9.70 17.48 -9.69
CA VAL A 118 -10.98 16.88 -10.15
C VAL A 118 -10.80 15.51 -10.84
N HIS A 119 -9.61 15.25 -11.39
CA HIS A 119 -9.26 13.98 -12.05
C HIS A 119 -8.53 12.99 -11.13
N GLN A 120 -8.40 13.31 -9.84
CA GLN A 120 -7.68 12.54 -8.83
C GLN A 120 -8.64 11.92 -7.80
N GLN A 121 -9.70 11.28 -8.31
CA GLN A 121 -10.85 10.79 -7.56
C GLN A 121 -10.49 9.77 -6.47
N ASP A 122 -9.53 8.89 -6.76
CA ASP A 122 -9.08 7.79 -5.89
C ASP A 122 -7.76 8.10 -5.17
N THR A 123 -7.22 9.31 -5.32
CA THR A 123 -5.87 9.63 -4.83
C THR A 123 -5.85 9.73 -3.30
N VAL A 124 -5.12 8.81 -2.69
CA VAL A 124 -4.74 8.86 -1.28
C VAL A 124 -3.43 9.62 -1.12
N LEU A 125 -3.39 10.53 -0.14
CA LEU A 125 -2.17 11.27 0.20
C LEU A 125 -1.56 10.76 1.51
N ARG A 126 -0.24 10.84 1.57
CA ARG A 126 0.56 10.73 2.79
C ARG A 126 1.26 12.07 3.00
N GLY A 127 0.70 12.91 3.87
CA GLY A 127 1.04 14.34 3.91
C GLY A 127 0.60 14.99 2.61
N ASP A 128 1.51 15.68 1.92
CA ASP A 128 1.20 16.40 0.68
C ASP A 128 1.42 15.56 -0.59
N TRP A 129 1.93 14.33 -0.46
CA TRP A 129 2.35 13.49 -1.58
C TRP A 129 1.42 12.29 -1.78
N PRO A 130 1.15 11.86 -3.03
CA PRO A 130 0.43 10.62 -3.28
C PRO A 130 1.07 9.43 -2.58
N LEU A 131 0.25 8.55 -1.99
CA LEU A 131 0.73 7.31 -1.39
C LEU A 131 1.40 6.46 -2.47
N GLN A 132 2.62 5.98 -2.20
CA GLN A 132 3.41 5.16 -3.12
C GLN A 132 3.59 3.75 -2.57
N ALA A 133 3.54 2.76 -3.47
CA ALA A 133 3.89 1.39 -3.12
C ALA A 133 5.38 1.24 -2.82
N ARG A 134 5.71 0.41 -1.82
CA ARG A 134 7.09 0.18 -1.37
C ARG A 134 7.32 -1.31 -1.16
N ALA A 135 8.44 -1.82 -1.67
CA ALA A 135 8.80 -3.25 -1.54
C ALA A 135 8.93 -3.71 -0.08
N GLU A 136 9.37 -2.81 0.81
CA GLU A 136 9.71 -3.15 2.19
C GLU A 136 8.55 -2.86 3.18
N ARG A 137 7.38 -2.42 2.69
CA ARG A 137 6.26 -2.01 3.53
C ARG A 137 4.93 -2.45 2.89
N ALA A 138 4.25 -3.37 3.56
CA ALA A 138 2.89 -3.78 3.24
C ALA A 138 1.91 -2.60 3.35
N LEU A 139 0.85 -2.61 2.52
CA LEU A 139 -0.12 -1.50 2.42
C LEU A 139 -0.88 -1.26 3.71
N TRP A 140 -1.24 -2.30 4.47
CA TRP A 140 -1.92 -2.14 5.76
C TRP A 140 -1.19 -1.21 6.73
N ARG A 141 0.14 -1.12 6.63
CA ARG A 141 0.96 -0.23 7.46
C ARG A 141 0.77 1.23 7.09
N ASP A 142 0.16 1.56 5.96
CA ASP A 142 -0.21 2.90 5.55
C ASP A 142 -1.74 3.06 5.43
N ALA A 143 -2.54 2.13 6.00
CA ALA A 143 -4.00 2.16 5.93
C ALA A 143 -4.61 3.40 6.57
N ASN A 144 -3.96 3.98 7.58
CA ASN A 144 -4.39 5.25 8.17
C ASN A 144 -4.42 6.39 7.14
N ALA A 145 -3.54 6.37 6.12
CA ALA A 145 -3.59 7.33 5.03
C ALA A 145 -4.84 7.12 4.15
N LEU A 146 -5.23 5.86 3.89
CA LEU A 146 -6.46 5.54 3.15
C LEU A 146 -7.69 6.11 3.88
N TYR A 147 -7.80 5.89 5.19
CA TYR A 147 -8.91 6.42 5.99
C TYR A 147 -8.85 7.93 6.18
N ALA A 148 -7.66 8.54 6.17
CA ALA A 148 -7.52 9.99 6.17
C ALA A 148 -8.05 10.65 4.89
N ALA A 149 -8.19 9.91 3.79
CA ALA A 149 -8.77 10.43 2.55
C ALA A 149 -10.26 10.77 2.66
N PHE A 150 -10.96 10.24 3.66
CA PHE A 150 -12.36 10.57 3.97
C PHE A 150 -12.52 11.87 4.78
N ALA A 151 -11.43 12.49 5.24
CA ALA A 151 -11.54 13.78 5.91
C ALA A 151 -12.08 14.84 4.93
N PRO A 152 -13.01 15.71 5.36
CA PRO A 152 -13.55 16.76 4.50
C PRO A 152 -12.41 17.60 3.93
N ARG A 153 -12.27 17.61 2.61
CA ARG A 153 -11.37 18.51 1.92
C ARG A 153 -12.18 19.50 1.10
N THR A 154 -11.93 20.78 1.32
CA THR A 154 -12.61 21.89 0.65
C THR A 154 -12.43 21.88 -0.88
N ASP A 155 -11.45 21.12 -1.41
CA ASP A 155 -11.14 21.02 -2.84
C ASP A 155 -11.74 19.80 -3.56
N LYS A 156 -12.44 18.87 -2.87
CA LYS A 156 -12.77 17.53 -3.42
C LYS A 156 -14.21 17.03 -3.17
N GLY A 157 -15.20 17.91 -3.12
CA GLY A 157 -16.59 17.56 -2.78
C GLY A 157 -17.30 16.51 -3.66
N THR A 158 -16.69 16.01 -4.74
CA THR A 158 -17.23 14.96 -5.62
C THR A 158 -16.31 13.74 -5.78
N ASP A 159 -15.23 13.64 -4.98
CA ASP A 159 -14.28 12.53 -5.09
C ASP A 159 -14.85 11.18 -4.62
N LEU A 160 -14.09 10.10 -4.82
CA LEU A 160 -14.54 8.75 -4.41
C LEU A 160 -14.92 8.74 -2.93
N TYR A 161 -14.06 9.23 -2.06
CA TYR A 161 -14.21 9.17 -0.62
C TYR A 161 -15.44 9.95 -0.14
N SER A 162 -15.64 11.17 -0.64
CA SER A 162 -16.80 12.00 -0.35
C SER A 162 -18.11 11.34 -0.77
N ARG A 163 -18.11 10.63 -1.90
CA ARG A 163 -19.30 9.88 -2.35
C ARG A 163 -19.58 8.65 -1.50
N LEU A 164 -18.53 7.94 -1.09
CA LEU A 164 -18.67 6.76 -0.23
C LEU A 164 -19.22 7.10 1.16
N LEU A 165 -18.94 8.30 1.69
CA LEU A 165 -19.53 8.79 2.95
C LEU A 165 -21.07 8.84 2.91
N ASN A 166 -21.67 9.01 1.72
CA ASN A 166 -23.12 9.11 1.57
C ASN A 166 -23.81 7.74 1.40
N LEU A 167 -23.07 6.64 1.51
CA LEU A 167 -23.66 5.31 1.44
C LEU A 167 -24.32 4.92 2.77
N ASP A 168 -25.27 4.00 2.70
CA ASP A 168 -25.97 3.40 3.83
C ASP A 168 -25.45 1.99 4.18
N ARG A 169 -24.32 1.60 3.58
CA ARG A 169 -23.79 0.24 3.66
C ARG A 169 -22.26 0.20 3.68
N ARG A 170 -21.73 -0.92 4.16
CA ARG A 170 -20.31 -1.26 4.07
C ARG A 170 -19.91 -1.52 2.61
N VAL A 171 -18.70 -1.10 2.26
CA VAL A 171 -17.97 -1.48 1.04
C VAL A 171 -16.54 -1.85 1.41
N ASP A 172 -15.85 -2.55 0.51
CA ASP A 172 -14.43 -2.82 0.68
C ASP A 172 -13.61 -1.93 -0.27
N LEU A 173 -12.50 -1.37 0.21
CA LEU A 173 -11.58 -0.54 -0.56
C LEU A 173 -10.40 -1.40 -1.01
N TRP A 174 -10.34 -1.70 -2.30
CA TRP A 174 -9.23 -2.43 -2.90
C TRP A 174 -8.13 -1.45 -3.33
N ALA A 175 -7.01 -1.47 -2.60
CA ALA A 175 -5.85 -0.64 -2.88
C ALA A 175 -4.82 -1.44 -3.67
N VAL A 176 -4.31 -0.87 -4.76
CA VAL A 176 -3.32 -1.49 -5.65
C VAL A 176 -2.22 -0.49 -5.97
N GLY A 177 -0.96 -0.90 -5.86
CA GLY A 177 0.18 -0.06 -6.21
C GLY A 177 1.29 -0.83 -6.89
N LEU A 178 1.95 -0.17 -7.85
CA LEU A 178 3.09 -0.74 -8.57
C LEU A 178 4.39 -0.38 -7.85
N ILE A 179 5.25 -1.37 -7.63
CA ILE A 179 6.61 -1.14 -7.14
C ILE A 179 7.51 -0.98 -8.36
N ALA A 180 7.88 0.25 -8.65
CA ALA A 180 8.77 0.59 -9.74
C ALA A 180 9.93 1.46 -9.25
N ARG A 181 11.14 1.17 -9.72
CA ARG A 181 12.33 2.01 -9.54
C ARG A 181 12.89 2.36 -10.91
N GLN A 182 12.76 3.63 -11.31
CA GLN A 182 13.16 4.13 -12.63
C GLN A 182 12.50 3.34 -13.78
N ARG A 183 13.26 2.45 -14.45
CA ARG A 183 12.79 1.64 -15.58
C ARG A 183 12.34 0.24 -15.17
N ASP A 184 12.62 -0.16 -13.93
CA ASP A 184 12.40 -1.52 -13.46
C ASP A 184 11.10 -1.57 -12.64
N VAL A 185 10.14 -2.32 -13.15
CA VAL A 185 8.97 -2.76 -12.39
C VAL A 185 9.34 -4.08 -11.72
N THR A 186 9.39 -4.10 -10.39
CA THR A 186 9.87 -5.26 -9.65
C THR A 186 8.73 -6.11 -9.10
N ALA A 187 7.62 -5.48 -8.71
CA ALA A 187 6.46 -6.15 -8.15
C ALA A 187 5.24 -5.21 -8.17
N TRP A 188 4.12 -5.72 -7.69
CA TRP A 188 2.93 -4.94 -7.32
C TRP A 188 2.47 -5.41 -5.95
N ILE A 189 1.78 -4.52 -5.24
CA ILE A 189 1.15 -4.82 -3.95
C ILE A 189 -0.32 -4.51 -4.05
N SER A 190 -1.13 -5.31 -3.38
CA SER A 190 -2.57 -5.12 -3.29
C SER A 190 -3.05 -5.51 -1.90
N ASP A 191 -4.06 -4.79 -1.42
CA ASP A 191 -4.64 -5.02 -0.10
C ASP A 191 -6.08 -4.50 -0.08
N THR A 192 -6.90 -4.98 0.85
CA THR A 192 -8.33 -4.66 0.94
C THR A 192 -8.71 -4.18 2.34
N PHE A 193 -9.45 -3.08 2.40
CA PHE A 193 -9.79 -2.42 3.66
C PHE A 193 -11.30 -2.20 3.78
N PRO A 194 -11.93 -2.60 4.88
CA PRO A 194 -13.35 -2.37 5.05
C PRO A 194 -13.64 -0.88 5.26
N PHE A 195 -14.73 -0.39 4.68
CA PHE A 195 -15.22 0.95 4.94
C PHE A 195 -16.73 0.93 5.21
N ALA A 196 -17.11 1.53 6.33
CA ALA A 196 -18.49 1.76 6.71
C ALA A 196 -18.65 3.24 7.06
N PRO A 197 -19.55 3.99 6.39
CA PRO A 197 -19.68 5.45 6.56
C PRO A 197 -19.84 5.88 8.01
N ALA A 198 -20.75 5.24 8.77
CA ALA A 198 -20.96 5.56 10.19
C ALA A 198 -19.74 5.27 11.11
N HIS A 199 -18.65 4.72 10.58
CA HIS A 199 -17.46 4.31 11.32
C HIS A 199 -16.17 4.92 10.78
N GLU A 200 -16.22 5.87 9.83
CA GLU A 200 -15.04 6.49 9.19
C GLU A 200 -13.97 6.98 10.19
N LEU A 201 -14.37 7.75 11.20
CA LEU A 201 -13.47 8.34 12.20
C LEU A 201 -12.93 7.26 13.13
N ARG A 202 -13.75 6.26 13.45
CA ARG A 202 -13.36 5.11 14.27
C ARG A 202 -12.30 4.28 13.55
N LEU A 203 -12.51 3.99 12.26
CA LEU A 203 -11.56 3.26 11.41
C LEU A 203 -10.24 4.04 11.25
N ARG A 204 -10.31 5.36 11.06
CA ARG A 204 -9.12 6.22 10.97
C ARG A 204 -8.30 6.23 12.27
N THR A 205 -8.97 6.43 13.41
CA THR A 205 -8.30 6.48 14.71
C THR A 205 -7.72 5.12 15.09
N ALA A 206 -8.50 4.05 14.94
CA ALA A 206 -8.06 2.71 15.27
C ALA A 206 -6.92 2.22 14.37
N SER A 207 -6.97 2.48 13.06
CA SER A 207 -5.85 2.16 12.15
C SER A 207 -4.55 2.87 12.53
N SER A 208 -4.63 4.14 12.96
CA SER A 208 -3.47 4.89 13.45
C SER A 208 -2.93 4.30 14.75
N GLN A 209 -3.77 4.08 15.75
CA GLN A 209 -3.38 3.51 17.05
C GLN A 209 -2.83 2.08 16.92
N ALA A 210 -3.43 1.26 16.06
CA ALA A 210 -2.97 -0.10 15.80
C ALA A 210 -1.60 -0.12 15.10
N LEU A 211 -1.34 0.83 14.20
CA LEU A 211 -0.02 0.99 13.59
C LEU A 211 1.02 1.42 14.63
N GLU A 212 0.70 2.38 15.49
CA GLU A 212 1.58 2.80 16.58
C GLU A 212 1.91 1.63 17.52
N CYS A 213 0.89 0.84 17.89
CA CYS A 213 1.05 -0.37 18.69
C CYS A 213 1.96 -1.40 18.00
N ALA A 214 1.79 -1.63 16.69
CA ALA A 214 2.63 -2.52 15.91
C ALA A 214 4.09 -2.05 15.86
N GLU A 215 4.31 -0.74 15.65
CA GLU A 215 5.64 -0.12 15.60
C GLU A 215 6.34 -0.17 16.97
N ALA A 216 5.61 0.13 18.05
CA ALA A 216 6.12 -0.01 19.42
C ALA A 216 6.50 -1.48 19.73
N THR A 217 5.64 -2.43 19.37
CA THR A 217 5.87 -3.87 19.56
C THR A 217 7.09 -4.34 18.76
N ALA A 218 7.21 -3.95 17.48
CA ALA A 218 8.37 -4.28 16.65
C ALA A 218 9.67 -3.67 17.21
N LYS A 219 9.61 -2.44 17.75
CA LYS A 219 10.75 -1.80 18.42
C LYS A 219 11.15 -2.56 19.69
N ALA A 220 10.19 -3.04 20.48
CA ALA A 220 10.43 -3.87 21.66
C ALA A 220 11.15 -5.18 21.29
N VAL A 221 10.68 -5.88 20.25
CA VAL A 221 11.34 -7.10 19.73
C VAL A 221 12.77 -6.81 19.25
N ARG A 222 12.98 -5.70 18.54
CA ARG A 222 14.34 -5.29 18.12
C ARG A 222 15.26 -5.01 19.31
N SER A 223 14.75 -4.36 20.36
CA SER A 223 15.51 -4.12 21.59
C SER A 223 15.87 -5.43 22.29
N ALA A 224 14.92 -6.36 22.40
CA ALA A 224 15.14 -7.68 22.98
C ALA A 224 16.18 -8.50 22.19
N ALA A 225 16.08 -8.52 20.86
CA ALA A 225 17.07 -9.18 19.99
C ALA A 225 18.46 -8.55 20.11
N SER A 226 18.55 -7.23 20.32
CA SER A 226 19.82 -6.55 20.59
C SER A 226 20.45 -7.01 21.91
N VAL A 227 19.64 -7.21 22.96
CA VAL A 227 20.13 -7.74 24.25
C VAL A 227 20.64 -9.17 24.10
N ALA A 228 19.93 -10.03 23.37
CA ALA A 228 20.41 -11.38 23.07
C ALA A 228 21.77 -11.35 22.35
N ARG A 229 21.89 -10.51 21.31
CA ARG A 229 23.14 -10.33 20.56
C ARG A 229 24.29 -9.91 21.47
N ASP A 230 24.08 -8.88 22.28
CA ASP A 230 25.14 -8.29 23.11
C ASP A 230 25.57 -9.23 24.25
N THR A 231 24.66 -10.11 24.69
CA THR A 231 24.97 -11.17 25.66
C THR A 231 25.81 -12.29 25.03
N LEU A 232 25.46 -12.73 23.83
CA LEU A 232 26.18 -13.80 23.12
C LEU A 232 27.53 -13.36 22.56
N TYR A 233 27.60 -12.13 22.07
CA TYR A 233 28.74 -11.61 21.33
C TYR A 233 29.16 -10.22 21.86
N PRO A 234 29.62 -10.13 23.12
CA PRO A 234 29.91 -8.85 23.77
C PRO A 234 31.03 -8.06 23.08
N ARG A 235 31.91 -8.73 22.33
CA ARG A 235 33.05 -8.13 21.61
C ARG A 235 32.87 -8.11 20.08
N ALA A 236 31.63 -8.25 19.58
CA ALA A 236 31.36 -8.19 18.14
C ALA A 236 31.75 -6.83 17.54
N ARG A 237 32.41 -6.86 16.38
CA ARG A 237 32.79 -5.63 15.66
C ARG A 237 31.54 -4.88 15.15
N PRO A 238 31.59 -3.55 14.98
CA PRO A 238 30.44 -2.77 14.52
C PRO A 238 29.76 -3.31 13.26
N GLU A 239 30.55 -3.76 12.28
CA GLU A 239 30.07 -4.31 11.01
C GLU A 239 29.33 -5.65 11.16
N GLU A 240 29.73 -6.46 12.15
CA GLU A 240 29.12 -7.77 12.45
C GLU A 240 27.82 -7.63 13.22
N ARG A 241 27.68 -6.58 14.04
CA ARG A 241 26.51 -6.36 14.92
C ARG A 241 25.19 -6.32 14.15
N THR A 242 25.20 -5.79 12.92
CA THR A 242 24.02 -5.75 12.06
C THR A 242 23.64 -7.14 11.56
N ARG A 243 24.60 -7.92 11.06
CA ARG A 243 24.37 -9.30 10.57
C ARG A 243 23.92 -10.22 11.71
N LEU A 244 24.52 -10.09 12.89
CA LEU A 244 24.13 -10.85 14.07
C LEU A 244 22.72 -10.48 14.56
N LEU A 245 22.38 -9.19 14.55
CA LEU A 245 21.02 -8.76 14.89
C LEU A 245 19.98 -9.31 13.90
N GLN A 246 20.28 -9.33 12.60
CA GLN A 246 19.39 -9.90 11.59
C GLN A 246 19.09 -11.39 11.81
N ARG A 247 20.01 -12.14 12.43
CA ARG A 247 19.79 -13.56 12.77
C ARG A 247 18.81 -13.75 13.93
N LEU A 248 18.87 -12.85 14.92
CA LEU A 248 18.09 -12.94 16.15
C LEU A 248 16.75 -12.18 16.08
N HIS A 249 16.64 -11.22 15.16
CA HIS A 249 15.43 -10.43 14.97
C HIS A 249 14.55 -11.06 13.87
N PRO A 250 13.24 -11.29 14.12
CA PRO A 250 12.34 -11.93 13.16
C PRO A 250 12.06 -11.11 11.87
N GLY A 251 12.35 -9.81 11.85
CA GLY A 251 12.36 -9.01 10.61
C GLY A 251 10.99 -8.92 9.93
N ALA A 252 10.94 -9.16 8.61
CA ALA A 252 9.71 -9.12 7.82
C ALA A 252 8.66 -10.15 8.28
N GLN A 253 9.09 -11.29 8.83
CA GLN A 253 8.18 -12.31 9.36
C GLN A 253 7.36 -11.82 10.55
N LEU A 254 7.90 -10.88 11.33
CA LEU A 254 7.15 -10.27 12.42
C LEU A 254 5.99 -9.43 11.88
N TRP A 255 6.27 -8.58 10.89
CA TRP A 255 5.26 -7.73 10.26
C TRP A 255 4.16 -8.56 9.58
N ALA A 256 4.51 -9.66 8.92
CA ALA A 256 3.53 -10.57 8.34
C ALA A 256 2.56 -11.17 9.39
N ARG A 257 3.01 -11.37 10.64
CA ARG A 257 2.15 -11.86 11.73
C ARG A 257 1.20 -10.80 12.28
N PHE A 258 1.47 -9.51 12.07
CA PHE A 258 0.61 -8.42 12.55
C PHE A 258 -0.53 -8.09 11.58
N GLU A 259 -0.42 -8.53 10.33
CA GLU A 259 -1.35 -8.22 9.26
C GLU A 259 -2.76 -8.78 9.51
N THR A 260 -2.91 -10.08 9.73
CA THR A 260 -4.23 -10.68 9.98
C THR A 260 -4.95 -10.08 11.20
N PRO A 261 -4.30 -9.89 12.36
CA PRO A 261 -4.91 -9.16 13.47
C PRO A 261 -5.34 -7.73 13.09
N PHE A 262 -4.56 -7.04 12.28
CA PHE A 262 -4.88 -5.67 11.85
C PHE A 262 -6.14 -5.63 10.97
N HIS A 263 -6.28 -6.55 10.01
CA HIS A 263 -7.50 -6.62 9.19
C HIS A 263 -8.72 -7.03 10.04
N THR A 264 -8.54 -7.98 10.97
CA THR A 264 -9.61 -8.39 11.90
C THR A 264 -10.11 -7.21 12.74
N LEU A 265 -9.20 -6.39 13.27
CA LEU A 265 -9.53 -5.15 13.97
C LEU A 265 -10.41 -4.22 13.12
N LEU A 266 -10.04 -4.00 11.86
CA LEU A 266 -10.77 -3.10 10.98
C LEU A 266 -12.15 -3.67 10.60
N ASP A 267 -12.23 -4.98 10.34
CA ASP A 267 -13.47 -5.68 10.05
C ASP A 267 -14.43 -5.62 11.25
N ASP A 268 -13.93 -5.85 12.46
CA ASP A 268 -14.71 -5.78 13.69
C ASP A 268 -15.31 -4.38 13.88
N ILE A 269 -14.52 -3.33 13.67
CA ILE A 269 -14.99 -1.93 13.79
C ILE A 269 -15.99 -1.61 12.69
N ALA A 270 -15.74 -2.04 11.46
CA ALA A 270 -16.68 -1.85 10.35
C ALA A 270 -18.00 -2.61 10.56
N ALA A 271 -17.98 -3.72 11.31
CA ALA A 271 -19.15 -4.46 11.75
C ALA A 271 -19.84 -3.87 13.01
N GLY A 272 -19.32 -2.75 13.55
CA GLY A 272 -19.92 -2.03 14.67
C GLY A 272 -19.33 -2.34 16.05
N THR A 273 -18.26 -3.13 16.13
CA THR A 273 -17.55 -3.37 17.40
C THR A 273 -16.95 -2.07 17.94
N ALA A 274 -17.05 -1.87 19.26
CA ALA A 274 -16.45 -0.72 19.92
C ALA A 274 -14.92 -0.69 19.70
N PRO A 275 -14.34 0.45 19.25
CA PRO A 275 -12.92 0.55 18.93
C PRO A 275 -11.99 0.08 20.06
N ASP A 276 -12.28 0.46 21.31
CA ASP A 276 -11.48 0.07 22.48
C ASP A 276 -11.36 -1.46 22.63
N LYS A 277 -12.46 -2.18 22.40
CA LYS A 277 -12.50 -3.64 22.51
C LYS A 277 -11.68 -4.28 21.40
N ALA A 278 -11.85 -3.81 20.17
CA ALA A 278 -11.15 -4.36 19.01
C ALA A 278 -9.64 -4.04 19.09
N LEU A 279 -9.26 -2.84 19.55
CA LEU A 279 -7.87 -2.45 19.78
C LEU A 279 -7.21 -3.26 20.91
N ALA A 280 -7.93 -3.54 21.99
CA ALA A 280 -7.42 -4.41 23.05
C ALA A 280 -7.15 -5.83 22.55
N ALA A 281 -8.07 -6.41 21.76
CA ALA A 281 -7.87 -7.72 21.13
C ALA A 281 -6.67 -7.73 20.18
N TYR A 282 -6.54 -6.67 19.35
CA TYR A 282 -5.40 -6.48 18.47
C TYR A 282 -4.07 -6.39 19.25
N ALA A 283 -4.02 -5.57 20.30
CA ALA A 283 -2.82 -5.38 21.13
C ALA A 283 -2.36 -6.71 21.76
N THR A 284 -3.30 -7.51 22.27
CA THR A 284 -3.01 -8.87 22.77
C THR A 284 -2.44 -9.74 21.66
N ALA A 285 -3.09 -9.80 20.49
CA ALA A 285 -2.65 -10.64 19.37
C ALA A 285 -1.24 -10.28 18.86
N VAL A 286 -0.92 -8.99 18.71
CA VAL A 286 0.43 -8.58 18.25
C VAL A 286 1.50 -8.81 19.31
N THR A 287 1.16 -8.67 20.59
CA THR A 287 2.05 -8.96 21.73
C THR A 287 2.38 -10.46 21.77
N GLU A 288 1.39 -11.33 21.64
CA GLU A 288 1.58 -12.78 21.57
C GLU A 288 2.40 -13.19 20.34
N ALA A 289 2.07 -12.64 19.17
CA ALA A 289 2.81 -12.88 17.94
C ALA A 289 4.29 -12.45 18.08
N ALA A 290 4.56 -11.34 18.74
CA ALA A 290 5.91 -10.84 19.02
C ALA A 290 6.69 -11.77 19.95
N ARG A 291 6.07 -12.24 21.05
CA ARG A 291 6.67 -13.22 21.95
C ARG A 291 7.03 -14.51 21.23
N HIS A 292 6.09 -15.06 20.45
CA HIS A 292 6.31 -16.27 19.67
C HIS A 292 7.43 -16.09 18.63
N ALA A 293 7.41 -15.01 17.86
CA ALA A 293 8.41 -14.75 16.83
C ALA A 293 9.82 -14.57 17.41
N LEU A 294 9.96 -13.90 18.56
CA LEU A 294 11.24 -13.80 19.24
C LEU A 294 11.68 -15.16 19.80
N ALA A 295 10.78 -15.89 20.47
CA ALA A 295 11.09 -17.19 21.06
C ALA A 295 11.58 -18.19 20.01
N GLU A 296 10.96 -18.25 18.82
CA GLU A 296 11.42 -19.08 17.71
C GLU A 296 12.86 -18.77 17.29
N ARG A 297 13.25 -17.48 17.25
CA ARG A 297 14.63 -17.08 16.94
C ARG A 297 15.61 -17.47 18.04
N LEU A 298 15.19 -17.36 19.31
CA LEU A 298 16.02 -17.70 20.46
C LEU A 298 16.16 -19.23 20.66
N ARG A 299 15.21 -20.06 20.21
CA ARG A 299 15.33 -21.53 20.27
C ARG A 299 16.56 -22.07 19.55
N ALA A 300 17.04 -21.37 18.52
CA ALA A 300 18.25 -21.76 17.80
C ALA A 300 19.55 -21.54 18.59
N LEU A 301 19.47 -20.89 19.76
CA LEU A 301 20.64 -20.64 20.61
C LEU A 301 21.02 -21.89 21.41
N PRO A 302 22.30 -22.02 21.80
CA PRO A 302 22.74 -23.06 22.74
C PRO A 302 21.95 -22.97 24.04
N GLN A 303 21.40 -24.09 24.51
CA GLN A 303 20.61 -24.18 25.74
C GLN A 303 21.49 -24.25 27.01
N THR A 304 22.72 -23.75 26.93
CA THR A 304 23.73 -23.80 28.00
C THR A 304 24.52 -22.50 28.06
N GLY A 305 24.93 -22.09 29.27
CA GLY A 305 25.79 -20.92 29.49
C GLY A 305 25.19 -19.62 28.93
N ALA A 306 25.99 -18.89 28.15
CA ALA A 306 25.63 -17.58 27.60
C ALA A 306 24.39 -17.60 26.69
N GLY A 307 24.06 -18.73 26.06
CA GLY A 307 22.86 -18.84 25.21
C GLY A 307 21.55 -18.89 26.01
N LEU A 308 21.55 -19.58 27.15
CA LEU A 308 20.43 -19.57 28.08
C LEU A 308 20.27 -18.18 28.72
N GLU A 309 21.38 -17.58 29.14
CA GLU A 309 21.38 -16.22 29.70
C GLU A 309 20.84 -15.18 28.69
N ALA A 310 21.30 -15.24 27.44
CA ALA A 310 20.81 -14.37 26.37
C ALA A 310 19.30 -14.52 26.14
N THR A 311 18.79 -15.76 26.21
CA THR A 311 17.36 -16.04 26.06
C THR A 311 16.55 -15.40 27.19
N VAL A 312 16.92 -15.66 28.44
CA VAL A 312 16.22 -15.10 29.62
C VAL A 312 16.26 -13.58 29.62
N ARG A 313 17.43 -12.98 29.35
CA ARG A 313 17.57 -11.52 29.31
C ARG A 313 16.77 -10.88 28.17
N ALA A 314 16.72 -11.51 26.99
CA ALA A 314 15.95 -11.00 25.87
C ALA A 314 14.44 -11.10 26.11
N GLN A 315 13.95 -12.21 26.67
CA GLN A 315 12.55 -12.36 27.05
C GLN A 315 12.15 -11.34 28.12
N GLY A 316 12.93 -11.22 29.20
CA GLY A 316 12.67 -10.22 30.24
C GLY A 316 12.75 -8.78 29.71
N ARG A 317 13.59 -8.51 28.71
CA ARG A 317 13.62 -7.21 28.01
C ARG A 317 12.34 -6.98 27.21
N LEU A 318 11.88 -7.98 26.47
CA LEU A 318 10.65 -7.90 25.69
C LEU A 318 9.45 -7.61 26.60
N ASP A 319 9.25 -8.41 27.65
CA ASP A 319 8.11 -8.26 28.55
C ASP A 319 8.12 -6.89 29.26
N ARG A 320 9.29 -6.39 29.66
CA ARG A 320 9.42 -5.05 30.24
C ARG A 320 9.02 -3.95 29.26
N GLU A 321 9.41 -4.06 27.99
CA GLU A 321 9.06 -3.04 26.99
C GLU A 321 7.59 -3.13 26.57
N LEU A 322 7.04 -4.34 26.43
CA LEU A 322 5.61 -4.53 26.15
C LEU A 322 4.73 -4.04 27.32
N GLY A 323 5.16 -4.24 28.56
CA GLY A 323 4.47 -3.72 29.75
C GLY A 323 4.41 -2.19 29.83
N LYS A 324 5.31 -1.46 29.16
CA LYS A 324 5.25 0.01 29.06
C LYS A 324 4.28 0.51 27.98
N HIS A 325 3.99 -0.35 27.00
CA HIS A 325 3.27 0.00 25.77
C HIS A 325 1.91 -0.70 25.65
N THR A 326 1.49 -1.45 26.68
CA THR A 326 0.10 -1.87 26.80
C THR A 326 -0.72 -0.60 26.92
N PRO A 327 -1.58 -0.26 25.94
CA PRO A 327 -2.30 0.99 25.96
C PRO A 327 -3.12 1.03 27.24
N LEU A 328 -2.92 2.08 28.03
CA LEU A 328 -3.90 2.54 29.00
C LEU A 328 -5.18 2.77 28.20
N LEU A 329 -6.10 1.81 28.24
CA LEU A 329 -7.50 2.07 27.95
C LEU A 329 -7.88 3.28 28.82
N PRO A 330 -8.55 4.31 28.27
CA PRO A 330 -8.95 5.45 29.08
C PRO A 330 -9.79 4.95 30.27
N SER A 331 -9.46 5.47 31.45
CA SER A 331 -10.18 5.18 32.69
C SER A 331 -11.68 5.47 32.51
N PRO A 332 -12.61 4.70 33.11
CA PRO A 332 -14.04 5.00 33.09
C PRO A 332 -14.40 6.43 33.50
N GLU A 333 -13.52 7.11 34.24
CA GLU A 333 -13.70 8.48 34.74
C GLU A 333 -13.63 9.57 33.66
N GLU A 334 -13.08 9.29 32.47
CA GLU A 334 -13.06 10.25 31.35
C GLU A 334 -14.34 10.22 30.48
N ARG A 335 -15.29 9.32 30.77
CA ARG A 335 -16.55 9.17 30.01
C ARG A 335 -17.67 10.14 30.44
N THR A 336 -17.48 10.91 31.50
CA THR A 336 -18.51 11.83 32.05
C THR A 336 -18.26 13.31 31.76
N ALA A 337 -17.19 13.68 31.06
CA ALA A 337 -16.87 15.08 30.77
C ALA A 337 -17.07 15.43 29.29
N THR A 338 -18.24 15.14 28.74
CA THR A 338 -18.80 15.78 27.53
C THR A 338 -20.23 15.26 27.36
N SER A 339 -21.13 15.82 28.17
CA SER A 339 -22.58 15.80 27.92
C SER A 339 -22.97 17.10 27.22
#